data_AF-A0AAE1SAZ6-F1
#
_entry.id   AF-A0AAE1SAZ6-F1
#
_cell.length_a   1.000
_cell.length_b   1.000
_cell.length_c   1.000
_cell.angle_alpha   90.00
_cell.angle_beta   90.00
_cell.angle_gamma   90.00
#
_symmetry.space_group_name_H-M   'P 1'
#
loop_
_entity.id
_entity.type
_entity.pdbx_description
1 polymer ?
#
loop_
_entity_poly.entity_id
_entity_poly.type
_entity_poly.pdbx_seq_one_letter_code
_entity_poly.pdbx_strand_id
1 'polypeptide(L)' 'MPEEDLIELKFRLYDGSDIGPFRYSPASTIAMLKERIVAEWPKDKKLHPRRQMM' A
#
# COMPACT_ATOMS: atom_id res chain seq x y z
N MET A 1 -7.36 7.46 -25.35
CA MET A 1 -7.10 6.37 -24.39
C MET A 1 -8.13 6.55 -23.29
N PRO A 2 -8.98 5.57 -22.96
CA PRO A 2 -9.79 5.71 -21.76
C PRO A 2 -8.80 5.95 -20.62
N GLU A 3 -9.03 7.01 -19.86
CA GLU A 3 -8.33 7.25 -18.60
C GLU A 3 -8.43 5.92 -17.84
N GLU A 4 -7.29 5.25 -17.60
CA GLU A 4 -7.33 3.99 -16.85
C GLU A 4 -8.13 4.29 -15.58
N ASP A 5 -9.17 3.51 -15.28
CA ASP A 5 -10.07 3.72 -14.12
C ASP A 5 -9.29 3.49 -12.82
N LEU A 6 -8.33 4.37 -12.54
CA LEU A 6 -7.40 4.25 -11.44
C LEU A 6 -8.15 4.58 -10.16
N ILE A 7 -8.02 3.68 -9.18
CA ILE A 7 -8.60 3.82 -7.86
C ILE A 7 -7.52 4.38 -6.94
N GLU A 8 -7.88 5.41 -6.18
CA GLU A 8 -7.01 5.96 -5.14
C GLU A 8 -7.20 5.21 -3.83
N LEU A 9 -6.11 4.67 -3.29
CA LEU A 9 -6.09 3.94 -2.03
C LEU A 9 -5.17 4.62 -1.03
N LYS A 10 -5.60 4.64 0.23
CA LYS A 10 -4.79 4.99 1.40
C LYS A 10 -4.86 3.87 2.43
N PHE A 11 -3.77 3.62 3.12
CA PHE A 11 -3.66 2.49 4.06
C PHE A 11 -3.52 3.00 5.49
N ARG A 12 -4.55 2.79 6.30
CA ARG A 12 -4.57 3.15 7.73
C ARG A 12 -3.74 2.15 8.54
N LEU A 13 -2.79 2.66 9.31
CA LEU A 13 -1.90 1.90 10.19
C LEU A 13 -2.48 1.76 11.61
N TYR A 14 -1.84 0.90 12.40
CA TYR A 14 -2.25 0.56 13.76
C TYR A 14 -2.33 1.75 14.73
N ASP A 15 -1.57 2.81 14.47
CA ASP A 15 -1.55 4.02 15.30
C ASP A 15 -2.42 5.15 14.74
N GLY A 16 -3.27 4.85 13.75
CA GLY A 16 -4.18 5.79 13.16
C GLY A 16 -3.58 6.67 12.07
N SER A 17 -2.27 6.58 11.79
CA SER A 17 -1.65 7.26 10.63
C SER A 17 -1.96 6.54 9.32
N ASP A 18 -1.80 7.23 8.18
CA ASP A 18 -2.02 6.66 6.84
C ASP A 18 -0.72 6.59 6.03
N ILE A 19 -0.59 5.59 5.16
CA ILE A 19 0.37 5.55 4.04
C ILE A 19 -0.38 5.79 2.72
N GLY A 20 0.12 6.70 1.89
CA GLY A 20 -0.49 7.10 0.62
C GLY A 20 -0.96 8.55 0.61
N PRO A 21 -1.83 8.96 -0.33
CA PRO A 21 -2.56 8.12 -1.29
C PRO A 21 -1.70 7.54 -2.42
N PHE A 22 -2.15 6.43 -3.01
CA PHE A 22 -1.58 5.82 -4.21
C PHE A 22 -2.68 5.46 -5.21
N ARG A 23 -2.37 5.55 -6.51
CA ARG A 23 -3.28 5.17 -7.58
C ARG A 23 -2.97 3.77 -8.09
N TYR A 24 -4.00 2.95 -8.25
CA TYR A 24 -3.90 1.58 -8.73
C TYR A 24 -4.92 1.30 -9.81
N SER A 25 -4.55 0.49 -10.80
CA SER A 25 -5.54 -0.12 -11.69
C SER A 25 -6.42 -1.10 -10.90
N PRO A 26 -7.72 -1.26 -11.22
CA PRO A 26 -8.60 -2.25 -10.60
C PRO A 26 -8.09 -3.69 -10.76
N ALA A 27 -7.22 -3.94 -11.75
CA ALA A 27 -6.56 -5.24 -11.95
C ALA A 27 -5.37 -5.50 -11.02
N SER A 28 -4.96 -4.52 -10.18
CA SER A 28 -3.82 -4.67 -9.27
C SER A 28 -4.09 -5.77 -8.25
N THR A 29 -3.12 -6.67 -8.08
CA THR A 29 -3.27 -7.79 -7.14
C THR A 29 -2.99 -7.35 -5.71
N ILE A 30 -3.62 -8.03 -4.74
CA ILE A 30 -3.37 -7.79 -3.31
C ILE A 30 -1.90 -7.98 -2.93
N ALA A 31 -1.17 -8.86 -3.62
CA ALA A 31 0.27 -9.04 -3.42
C ALA A 31 1.05 -7.75 -3.69
N MET A 32 0.78 -7.07 -4.81
CA MET A 32 1.40 -5.80 -5.17
C MET A 32 1.06 -4.69 -4.16
N LEU A 33 -0.19 -4.64 -3.69
CA LEU A 33 -0.60 -3.68 -2.65
C LEU A 33 0.17 -3.90 -1.34
N LYS A 34 0.31 -5.17 -0.92
CA LYS A 34 1.09 -5.53 0.28
C LYS A 34 2.56 -5.17 0.14
N GLU A 35 3.17 -5.44 -1.02
CA GLU A 35 4.55 -5.06 -1.31
C GLU A 35 4.76 -3.55 -1.20
N ARG A 36 3.82 -2.74 -1.71
CA ARG A 36 3.87 -1.28 -1.58
C ARG A 36 3.82 -0.84 -0.12
N ILE A 37 2.91 -1.39 0.68
CA ILE A 37 2.79 -1.06 2.12
C ILE A 37 4.11 -1.36 2.85
N VAL A 38 4.73 -2.50 2.55
CA VAL A 38 6.02 -2.87 3.15
C VAL A 38 7.15 -1.94 2.69
N ALA A 39 7.16 -1.56 1.41
CA ALA A 39 8.19 -0.67 0.86
C ALA A 39 8.10 0.76 1.40
N GLU A 40 6.88 1.28 1.59
CA GLU A 40 6.61 2.64 2.06
C GLU A 40 6.37 2.72 3.57
N TRP A 41 6.73 1.67 4.31
CA TRP A 41 6.52 1.64 5.75
C TRP A 41 7.34 2.75 6.45
N PRO A 42 6.74 3.59 7.31
CA PRO A 42 7.47 4.66 7.97
C PRO A 42 8.55 4.12 8.91
N LYS A 43 9.76 4.66 8.81
CA LYS A 43 10.96 4.17 9.51
C LYS A 43 10.92 4.38 11.03
N ASP A 44 10.06 5.26 11.50
CA ASP A 44 9.90 5.67 12.90
C ASP A 44 8.88 4.81 13.67
N LYS A 45 8.23 3.82 13.02
CA LYS A 45 7.27 2.94 13.68
C LYS A 45 7.96 1.87 14.52
N LYS A 46 7.41 1.57 15.70
CA LYS A 46 7.91 0.47 16.54
C LYS A 46 7.66 -0.90 15.92
N LEU A 47 6.52 -1.07 15.24
CA LEU A 47 6.16 -2.31 14.57
C LEU A 47 6.49 -2.20 13.09
N HIS A 48 7.14 -3.23 12.55
CA HIS A 48 7.49 -3.34 11.13
C HIS A 48 6.87 -4.61 10.54
N PRO A 49 6.26 -4.54 9.35
CA PRO A 49 5.75 -5.71 8.68
C PRO A 49 6.92 -6.61 8.25
N ARG A 50 6.78 -7.92 8.46
CA ARG A 50 7.71 -8.89 7.87
C ARG A 50 7.32 -9.16 6.43
N ARG A 51 8.30 -9.15 5.51
CA ARG A 51 8.10 -9.69 4.16
C ARG A 51 7.90 -11.20 4.28
N GLN A 52 6.73 -11.67 3.87
CA GLN A 52 6.52 -13.09 3.58
C GLN A 52 7.07 -13.32 2.17
N MET A 53 8.22 -13.99 2.05
CA MET A 53 8.62 -14.56 0.76
C MET A 53 7.72 -15.77 0.50
N MET A 54 7.04 -15.77 -0.65
CA MET A 54 6.31 -16.92 -1.19
C MET A 54 7.27 -17.79 -2.01
#